data_AF-A0A951VMQ2-F1
#
_entry.id   AF-A0A951VMQ2-F1
#
_cell.length_a   1.000
_cell.length_b   1.000
_cell.length_c   1.000
_cell.angle_alpha   90.00
_cell.angle_beta   90.00
_cell.angle_gamma   90.00
#
_symmetry.space_group_name_H-M   'P 1'
#
loop_
_entity.id
_entity.type
_entity.pdbx_description
1 polymer ?
#
loop_
_entity_poly.entity_id
_entity_poly.type
_entity_poly.pdbx_seq_one_letter_code
_entity_poly.pdbx_strand_id
1 'polypeptide(L)'
;MTDLIREVQIAESAVFNRQNLGGHPDTLKKNYFDLIFRDYGISPEIFKENMTYYTQHPELLERIYDTVISQLKSMQDTLDLETKIAK
;
A
#
# COMPACT_ATOMS: atom_id res chain seq x y z
N MET A 1 8.25 8.30 1.14
CA MET A 1 8.15 6.89 1.53
C MET A 1 6.76 6.52 2.05
N THR A 2 6.17 7.31 2.95
CA THR A 2 4.85 7.03 3.54
C THR A 2 3.76 6.73 2.52
N ASP A 3 3.52 7.61 1.54
CA ASP A 3 2.46 7.38 0.56
C ASP A 3 2.73 6.14 -0.31
N LEU A 4 3.99 5.91 -0.70
CA LEU A 4 4.38 4.69 -1.41
C LEU A 4 4.06 3.42 -0.62
N ILE A 5 4.37 3.40 0.69
CA ILE A 5 4.04 2.25 1.55
C ILE A 5 2.52 2.09 1.66
N ARG A 6 1.76 3.17 1.79
CA ARG A 6 0.29 3.11 1.78
C ARG A 6 -0.22 2.43 0.52
N GLU A 7 0.22 2.86 -0.67
CA GLU A 7 -0.23 2.27 -1.94
C GLU A 7 0.16 0.79 -2.06
N VAL A 8 1.37 0.43 -1.63
CA VAL A 8 1.82 -0.97 -1.59
C VAL A 8 0.94 -1.82 -0.67
N GLN A 9 0.59 -1.33 0.52
CA GLN A 9 -0.28 -2.05 1.47
C GLN A 9 -1.70 -2.26 0.93
N ILE A 10 -2.25 -1.25 0.22
CA ILE A 10 -3.54 -1.35 -0.46
C ILE A 10 -3.48 -2.41 -1.58
N ALA A 11 -2.43 -2.36 -2.41
CA ALA A 11 -2.23 -3.33 -3.47
C ALA A 11 -2.07 -4.77 -2.95
N GLU A 12 -1.28 -4.97 -1.89
CA GLU A 12 -1.13 -6.28 -1.25
C GLU A 12 -2.47 -6.81 -0.71
N SER A 13 -3.25 -5.94 -0.08
CA SER A 13 -4.60 -6.29 0.41
C SER A 13 -5.54 -6.70 -0.72
N ALA A 14 -5.50 -6.00 -1.86
CA ALA A 14 -6.30 -6.35 -3.04
C ALA A 14 -5.88 -7.69 -3.65
N VAL A 15 -4.56 -7.96 -3.73
CA VAL A 15 -4.02 -9.24 -4.20
C VAL A 15 -4.43 -10.38 -3.27
N PHE A 16 -4.29 -10.19 -1.96
CA PHE A 16 -4.67 -11.18 -0.95
C PHE A 16 -6.18 -11.49 -1.01
N ASN A 17 -7.02 -10.47 -1.12
CA ASN A 17 -8.46 -10.65 -1.29
C ASN A 17 -8.77 -11.45 -2.56
N ARG A 18 -8.14 -11.12 -3.68
CA ARG A 18 -8.31 -11.84 -4.95
C ARG A 18 -7.87 -13.29 -4.87
N GLN A 19 -6.78 -13.58 -4.16
CA GLN A 19 -6.30 -14.94 -3.93
C GLN A 19 -7.32 -15.76 -3.15
N ASN A 20 -7.90 -15.20 -2.09
CA ASN A 20 -8.93 -15.87 -1.28
C ASN A 20 -10.21 -16.17 -2.07
N LEU A 21 -10.48 -15.40 -3.14
CA LEU A 21 -11.58 -15.63 -4.07
C LEU A 21 -11.23 -16.61 -5.22
N GLY A 22 -10.07 -17.28 -5.15
CA GLY A 22 -9.64 -18.28 -6.15
C GLY A 22 -9.05 -17.68 -7.44
N GLY A 23 -8.63 -16.41 -7.42
CA GLY A 23 -8.02 -15.76 -8.58
C GLY A 23 -6.54 -16.10 -8.81
N HIS A 24 -5.93 -15.44 -9.81
CA HIS A 24 -4.50 -15.52 -10.12
C HIS A 24 -3.74 -14.32 -9.52
N PRO A 25 -3.16 -14.43 -8.30
CA PRO A 25 -2.59 -13.29 -7.58
C PRO A 25 -1.31 -12.74 -8.18
N ASP A 26 -0.50 -13.57 -8.84
CA ASP A 26 0.84 -13.19 -9.28
C ASP A 26 0.84 -12.10 -10.36
N THR A 27 0.00 -12.27 -11.38
CA THR A 27 -0.16 -11.27 -12.45
C THR A 27 -0.72 -9.97 -11.90
N LEU A 28 -1.68 -10.06 -10.96
CA LEU A 28 -2.30 -8.89 -10.35
C LEU A 28 -1.29 -8.12 -9.50
N LYS A 29 -0.50 -8.83 -8.68
CA LYS A 29 0.56 -8.25 -7.86
C LYS A 29 1.59 -7.51 -8.71
N LYS A 30 2.08 -8.15 -9.78
CA LYS A 30 3.02 -7.53 -10.71
C LYS A 30 2.46 -6.24 -11.30
N ASN A 31 1.21 -6.27 -11.80
CA ASN A 31 0.61 -5.09 -12.42
C ASN A 31 0.44 -3.91 -11.46
N TYR A 32 0.01 -4.17 -10.22
CA TYR A 32 -0.11 -3.10 -9.22
C TYR A 32 1.24 -2.51 -8.83
N PHE A 33 2.24 -3.36 -8.59
CA PHE A 33 3.56 -2.89 -8.17
C PHE A 33 4.24 -2.11 -9.31
N ASP A 34 4.14 -2.59 -10.56
CA ASP A 34 4.66 -1.89 -11.74
C ASP A 34 4.00 -0.50 -11.90
N LEU A 35 2.68 -0.40 -11.68
CA LEU A 35 1.95 0.87 -11.73
C LEU A 35 2.40 1.83 -10.63
N ILE A 36 2.42 1.36 -9.38
CA ILE A 36 2.82 2.17 -8.22
C ILE A 36 4.25 2.67 -8.41
N PHE A 37 5.19 1.80 -8.76
CA PHE A 37 6.59 2.19 -8.92
C PHE A 37 6.78 3.20 -10.05
N ARG A 38 6.04 3.05 -11.15
CA ARG A 38 6.03 4.04 -12.24
C ARG A 38 5.50 5.39 -11.77
N ASP A 39 4.38 5.42 -11.05
CA ASP A 39 3.73 6.66 -10.62
C ASP A 39 4.59 7.44 -9.61
N TYR A 40 5.38 6.72 -8.80
CA TYR A 40 6.33 7.30 -7.86
C TYR A 40 7.74 7.51 -8.45
N GLY A 41 7.98 7.12 -9.70
CA GLY A 41 9.27 7.30 -10.38
C GLY A 41 10.43 6.48 -9.76
N ILE A 42 10.13 5.31 -9.21
CA ILE A 42 11.12 4.43 -8.58
C ILE A 42 11.21 3.06 -9.25
N SER A 43 12.29 2.33 -8.98
CA SER A 43 12.44 0.93 -9.38
C SER A 43 12.22 -0.02 -8.20
N PRO A 44 11.97 -1.32 -8.44
CA PRO A 44 11.93 -2.33 -7.39
C PRO A 44 13.21 -2.37 -6.53
N GLU A 45 14.37 -2.11 -7.13
CA GLU A 45 15.67 -2.09 -6.44
C GLU A 45 15.74 -0.90 -5.48
N ILE A 46 15.35 0.29 -5.93
CA ILE A 46 15.27 1.49 -5.07
C ILE A 46 14.30 1.25 -3.91
N PHE A 47 13.16 0.62 -4.17
CA PHE A 47 12.21 0.26 -3.11
C PHE A 47 12.85 -0.68 -2.08
N LYS A 48 13.56 -1.72 -2.55
CA LYS A 48 14.26 -2.68 -1.69
C LYS A 48 15.35 -2.03 -0.84
N GLU A 49 16.12 -1.11 -1.41
CA GLU A 49 17.15 -0.34 -0.70
C GLU A 49 16.52 0.52 0.40
N ASN A 50 15.45 1.26 0.06
CA ASN A 50 14.70 2.04 1.04
C ASN A 50 14.17 1.15 2.18
N MET A 51 13.57 0.01 1.86
CA MET A 51 13.08 -0.93 2.88
C MET A 51 14.20 -1.46 3.76
N THR A 52 15.36 -1.77 3.18
CA THR A 52 16.55 -2.19 3.94
C THR A 52 16.97 -1.11 4.93
N TYR A 53 17.06 0.15 4.47
CA TYR A 53 17.37 1.29 5.32
C TYR A 53 16.36 1.41 6.48
N TYR A 54 15.05 1.47 6.20
CA TYR A 54 14.06 1.65 7.26
C TYR A 54 13.98 0.45 8.22
N THR A 55 14.22 -0.78 7.77
CA THR A 55 14.30 -1.94 8.68
C THR A 55 15.46 -1.87 9.67
N GLN A 56 16.53 -1.16 9.32
CA GLN A 56 17.66 -0.89 10.22
C GLN A 56 17.42 0.32 11.15
N HIS A 57 16.35 1.08 10.89
CA HIS A 57 15.94 2.25 11.66
C HIS A 57 14.48 2.11 12.14
N PRO A 58 14.21 1.19 13.09
CA PRO A 58 12.85 0.79 13.46
C PRO A 58 11.97 1.95 13.91
N GLU A 59 12.50 2.95 14.63
CA GLU A 59 11.72 4.13 15.03
C GLU A 59 11.22 4.95 13.84
N LEU A 60 12.00 5.03 12.74
CA LEU A 60 11.56 5.72 11.52
C LEU A 60 10.50 4.91 10.79
N LEU A 61 10.66 3.58 10.76
CA LEU A 61 9.70 2.68 10.15
C LEU A 61 8.36 2.69 10.89
N GLU A 62 8.39 2.69 12.23
CA GLU A 62 7.21 2.81 13.08
C GLU A 62 6.43 4.08 12.77
N ARG A 63 7.11 5.24 12.72
CA ARG A 63 6.45 6.52 12.36
C ARG A 63 5.83 6.50 10.97
N ILE A 64 6.48 5.84 10.00
CA ILE A 64 5.91 5.65 8.66
C ILE A 64 4.61 4.86 8.76
N TYR A 65 4.61 3.72 9.46
CA TYR A 65 3.43 2.88 9.60
C TYR A 65 2.31 3.56 10.40
N ASP A 66 2.61 4.28 11.48
CA ASP A 66 1.62 5.07 12.22
C ASP A 66 0.90 6.07 11.31
N THR A 67 1.67 6.75 10.45
CA THR A 67 1.13 7.69 9.48
C THR A 67 0.27 6.98 8.43
N VAL A 68 0.74 5.85 7.90
CA VAL A 68 -0.03 5.02 6.94
C VAL A 68 -1.34 4.56 7.55
N ILE A 69 -1.33 4.06 8.80
CA ILE A 69 -2.54 3.62 9.51
C ILE A 69 -3.52 4.79 9.67
N SER A 70 -3.03 5.97 10.04
CA SER A 70 -3.86 7.17 10.16
C SER A 70 -4.49 7.57 8.83
N GLN A 71 -3.73 7.56 7.73
CA GLN A 71 -4.23 7.85 6.40
C GLN A 71 -5.29 6.83 5.95
N LEU A 72 -5.04 5.54 6.15
CA LEU A 72 -5.98 4.47 5.79
C LEU A 72 -7.30 4.58 6.56
N LYS A 73 -7.24 4.90 7.86
CA LYS A 73 -8.46 5.17 8.66
C LYS A 73 -9.24 6.34 8.12
N SER A 74 -8.58 7.46 7.82
CA SER A 74 -9.25 8.64 7.26
C SER A 74 -9.88 8.35 5.90
N MET A 75 -9.24 7.56 5.05
CA MET A 75 -9.80 7.11 3.77
C MET A 75 -11.04 6.24 3.99
N GLN A 76 -10.98 5.29 4.94
CA GLN A 76 -12.11 4.44 5.30
C GLN A 76 -13.30 5.27 5.81
N ASP A 77 -13.06 6.21 6.74
CA ASP A 77 -14.11 7.08 7.28
C ASP A 77 -14.79 7.89 6.17
N THR A 78 -14.01 8.37 5.19
CA THR A 78 -14.53 9.10 4.03
C THR A 78 -15.43 8.21 3.16
N LEU A 79 -14.98 7.00 2.83
CA LEU A 79 -15.75 6.04 2.05
C LEU A 79 -17.05 5.62 2.77
N ASP A 80 -17.01 5.45 4.09
CA ASP A 80 -18.18 5.13 4.90
C ASP A 80 -19.21 6.26 4.91
N LEU A 81 -18.76 7.52 4.93
CA LEU A 81 -19.63 8.69 4.80
C LEU A 81 -20.27 8.76 3.42
N GLU A 82 -19.50 8.61 2.35
CA GLU A 82 -20.00 8.60 0.97
C GLU A 82 -21.04 7.49 0.75
N THR A 83 -20.78 6.29 1.29
CA THR A 83 -21.70 5.15 1.18
C THR A 83 -23.00 5.36 1.97
N LYS A 84 -22.97 6.12 3.07
CA LYS A 84 -24.16 6.50 3.84
C LYS A 84 -24.99 7.57 3.14
N ILE A 85 -24.36 8.49 2.41
CA ILE A 85 -25.05 9.54 1.65
C ILE A 85 -25.70 8.97 0.37
N ALA A 86 -25.11 7.93 -0.22
CA ALA A 86 -25.61 7.30 -1.44
C ALA A 86 -26.79 6.32 -1.24
N LYS A 87 -27.23 6.08 0.01
CA LYS A 87 -28.37 5.21 0.36
C LYS A 87 -29.57 6.03 0.80
#